data_AF-A0A1Y2WN20-F1
#
_entry.id   AF-A0A1Y2WN20-F1
#
_cell.length_a   1.000
_cell.length_b   1.000
_cell.length_c   1.000
_cell.angle_alpha   90.00
_cell.angle_beta   90.00
_cell.angle_gamma   90.00
#
_symmetry.space_group_name_H-M   'P 1'
#
loop_
_entity.id
_entity.type
_entity.pdbx_description
1 polymer ?
#
loop_
_entity_poly.entity_id
_entity_poly.type
_entity_poly.pdbx_seq_one_letter_code
_entity_poly.pdbx_strand_id
1 'polypeptide(L)'
;MSSTKKDTEARPSEPESTPTNPFAPMPISNSVRETNIRMDSLGKAFAEAIATTKQQQEQVDTLLEGIIRVLPRARSGRISKVDQQQGSPVKSLKKQLKTQSLPPRKRPTRIPTPPLGTGLWTGLVNMASDGSTCTTNRQADGRIDLSHDRTRLTARTAQERRVLAAWPDAVLPAEVEGFQQCKDGNIVKIPSNLRLVWADYTTLDKLNEIQKELKRALVPYNRWPMRVECELSGDFKAVSTYVRACTPDWVTFVEIILQVLVDHHVIPKLSYNP
;
A
#
# COMPACT_ATOMS: atom_id res chain seq x y z
N MET A 1 71.21 45.77 12.46
CA MET A 1 72.62 45.33 12.62
C MET A 1 72.63 44.10 13.51
N SER A 2 73.51 43.14 13.20
CA SER A 2 73.91 41.95 13.98
C SER A 2 72.91 40.78 13.97
N SER A 3 73.12 39.69 13.21
CA SER A 3 74.22 38.70 13.14
C SER A 3 74.11 37.54 14.15
N THR A 4 73.76 36.37 13.59
CA THR A 4 74.39 35.03 13.71
C THR A 4 74.61 34.36 15.08
N LYS A 5 74.10 33.13 15.23
CA LYS A 5 74.81 31.81 15.22
C LYS A 5 73.81 30.72 15.66
N LYS A 6 73.54 29.65 14.90
CA LYS A 6 74.33 28.43 14.57
C LYS A 6 74.36 27.42 15.73
N ASP A 7 74.24 26.13 15.38
CA ASP A 7 74.45 24.87 16.15
C ASP A 7 73.13 24.16 16.53
N THR A 8 72.93 22.84 16.46
CA THR A 8 73.71 21.66 16.00
C THR A 8 72.76 20.46 15.92
N GLU A 9 72.90 19.70 14.83
CA GLU A 9 72.80 18.24 14.65
C GLU A 9 72.18 17.34 15.75
N ALA A 10 71.13 16.57 15.38
CA ALA A 10 70.92 15.19 15.82
C ALA A 10 70.01 14.45 14.82
N ARG A 11 70.58 13.47 14.12
CA ARG A 11 69.94 12.57 13.15
C ARG A 11 69.32 11.37 13.89
N PRO A 12 68.02 11.09 13.79
CA PRO A 12 67.45 9.81 14.21
C PRO A 12 67.49 8.81 13.06
N SER A 13 67.94 7.61 13.41
CA SER A 13 68.11 6.41 12.60
C SER A 13 66.83 5.98 11.88
N GLU A 14 66.99 5.55 10.62
CA GLU A 14 65.97 4.90 9.80
C GLU A 14 65.54 3.55 10.42
N PRO A 15 64.24 3.22 10.49
CA PRO A 15 63.81 1.85 10.74
C PRO A 15 63.82 1.03 9.45
N GLU A 16 64.56 -0.08 9.50
CA GLU A 16 64.57 -1.18 8.54
C GLU A 16 63.16 -1.57 8.07
N SER A 17 62.91 -1.40 6.78
CA SER A 17 61.72 -1.90 6.10
C SER A 17 61.81 -3.43 5.97
N THR A 18 61.09 -4.15 6.83
CA THR A 18 60.89 -5.60 6.72
C THR A 18 60.02 -5.91 5.49
N PRO A 19 60.39 -6.87 4.63
CA PRO A 19 59.61 -7.22 3.44
C PRO A 19 58.26 -7.84 3.85
N THR A 20 57.19 -7.13 3.54
CA THR A 20 55.81 -7.57 3.77
C THR A 20 55.46 -8.67 2.78
N ASN A 21 55.27 -9.88 3.30
CA ASN A 21 54.86 -11.05 2.54
C ASN A 21 53.39 -10.90 2.09
N PRO A 22 53.08 -10.81 0.78
CA PRO A 22 51.75 -10.48 0.28
C PRO A 22 50.72 -11.62 0.37
N PHE A 23 51.08 -12.75 0.98
CA PHE A 23 50.23 -13.94 1.12
C PHE A 23 49.93 -14.31 2.58
N ALA A 24 49.81 -13.32 3.48
CA ALA A 24 49.24 -13.57 4.80
C ALA A 24 47.71 -13.74 4.70
N PRO A 25 47.13 -14.87 5.14
CA PRO A 25 45.68 -15.05 5.16
C PRO A 25 45.02 -14.00 6.07
N MET A 26 44.13 -13.20 5.49
CA MET A 26 43.36 -12.17 6.20
C MET A 26 42.56 -12.79 7.35
N PRO A 27 42.52 -12.17 8.55
CA PRO A 27 41.76 -12.66 9.69
C PRO A 27 40.27 -12.35 9.51
N ILE A 28 39.57 -13.19 8.73
CA ILE A 28 38.11 -13.07 8.48
C ILE A 28 37.28 -13.43 9.73
N SER A 29 37.89 -14.00 10.77
CA SER A 29 37.18 -14.62 11.90
C SER A 29 36.47 -13.62 12.85
N ASN A 30 36.94 -12.38 12.95
CA ASN A 30 36.37 -11.44 13.94
C ASN A 30 35.02 -10.84 13.50
N SER A 31 34.77 -10.72 12.20
CA SER A 31 33.56 -10.08 11.67
C SER A 31 32.29 -10.92 11.89
N VAL A 32 32.38 -12.24 11.70
CA VAL A 32 31.24 -13.15 11.88
C VAL A 32 30.85 -13.31 13.34
N ARG A 33 31.82 -13.22 14.26
CA ARG A 33 31.54 -13.28 15.70
C ARG A 33 30.82 -12.02 16.18
N GLU A 34 31.19 -10.86 15.66
CA GLU A 34 30.57 -9.60 16.02
C GLU A 34 29.13 -9.48 15.48
N THR A 35 28.86 -9.98 14.26
CA THR A 35 27.50 -10.01 13.72
C THR A 35 26.57 -10.93 14.50
N ASN A 36 27.05 -12.08 14.99
CA ASN A 36 26.26 -12.98 15.84
C ASN A 36 25.89 -12.33 17.18
N ILE A 37 26.82 -11.64 17.84
CA ILE A 37 26.54 -10.91 19.09
C ILE A 37 25.48 -9.82 18.87
N ARG A 38 25.52 -9.12 17.73
CA ARG A 38 24.50 -8.11 17.37
C ARG A 38 23.12 -8.72 17.15
N MET A 39 23.03 -9.89 16.49
CA MET A 39 21.74 -10.56 16.29
C MET A 39 21.12 -11.05 17.61
N ASP A 40 21.93 -11.58 18.53
CA ASP A 40 21.43 -12.02 19.84
C ASP A 40 20.92 -10.84 20.68
N SER A 41 21.62 -9.69 20.64
CA SER A 41 21.17 -8.47 21.30
C SER A 41 19.85 -7.94 20.72
N LEU A 42 19.70 -7.97 19.40
CA LEU A 42 18.47 -7.58 18.72
C LEU A 42 17.29 -8.50 19.08
N GLY A 43 17.54 -9.81 19.14
CA GLY A 43 16.54 -10.81 19.54
C GLY A 43 16.01 -10.58 20.96
N LYS A 44 16.90 -10.24 21.91
CA LYS A 44 16.50 -9.90 23.29
C LYS A 44 15.65 -8.63 23.34
N ALA A 45 16.06 -7.57 22.65
CA ALA A 45 15.30 -6.32 22.61
C ALA A 45 13.90 -6.50 22.02
N PHE A 46 13.76 -7.35 20.99
CA PHE A 46 12.46 -7.65 20.40
C PHE A 46 11.56 -8.47 21.34
N ALA A 47 12.12 -9.45 22.05
CA ALA A 47 11.39 -10.23 23.04
C ALA A 47 10.87 -9.34 24.19
N GLU A 48 11.69 -8.39 24.65
CA GLU A 48 11.30 -7.40 25.67
C GLU A 48 10.19 -6.47 25.18
N ALA A 49 10.27 -5.97 23.95
CA ALA A 49 9.22 -5.15 23.35
C ALA A 49 7.87 -5.90 23.21
N ILE A 50 7.92 -7.21 22.92
CA ILE A 50 6.69 -8.04 22.90
C ILE A 50 6.13 -8.22 24.31
N ALA A 51 6.98 -8.38 25.32
CA ALA A 51 6.53 -8.53 26.70
C ALA A 51 5.84 -7.26 27.23
N THR A 52 6.41 -6.08 26.93
CA THR A 52 5.85 -4.78 27.37
C THR A 52 4.51 -4.48 26.69
N THR A 53 4.38 -4.79 25.39
CA THR A 53 3.11 -4.60 24.68
C THR A 53 1.99 -5.51 25.19
N LYS A 54 2.30 -6.77 25.54
CA LYS A 54 1.34 -7.67 26.20
C LYS A 54 0.89 -7.14 27.56
N GLN A 55 1.83 -6.63 28.36
CA GLN A 55 1.52 -6.04 29.66
C GLN A 55 0.61 -4.82 29.55
N GLN A 56 0.84 -3.95 28.56
CA GLN A 56 -0.05 -2.80 28.30
C GLN A 56 -1.46 -3.25 27.91
N GLN A 57 -1.59 -4.31 27.10
CA GLN A 57 -2.90 -4.84 26.72
C GLN A 57 -3.67 -5.36 27.95
N GLU A 58 -3.02 -6.11 28.85
CA GLU A 58 -3.65 -6.59 30.09
C GLU A 58 -4.08 -5.44 31.02
N GLN A 59 -3.33 -4.34 31.05
CA GLN A 59 -3.72 -3.13 31.80
C GLN A 59 -4.97 -2.48 31.21
N VAL A 60 -5.06 -2.37 29.88
CA VAL A 60 -6.24 -1.82 29.20
C VAL A 60 -7.47 -2.69 29.46
N ASP A 61 -7.34 -4.01 29.34
CA ASP A 61 -8.44 -4.94 29.59
C ASP A 61 -8.93 -4.86 31.05
N THR A 62 -8.00 -4.74 32.01
CA THR A 62 -8.33 -4.57 33.43
C THR A 62 -9.08 -3.25 33.69
N LEU A 63 -8.67 -2.17 33.01
CA LEU A 63 -9.32 -0.86 33.12
C LEU A 63 -10.74 -0.90 32.53
N LEU A 64 -10.93 -1.58 31.40
CA LEU A 64 -12.23 -1.73 30.74
C LEU A 64 -13.23 -2.49 31.63
N GLU A 65 -12.78 -3.60 32.25
CA GLU A 65 -13.57 -4.36 33.23
C GLU A 65 -13.92 -3.51 34.47
N GLY A 66 -13.03 -2.61 34.88
CA GLY A 66 -13.30 -1.63 35.93
C GLY A 66 -14.44 -0.67 35.56
N ILE A 67 -14.40 -0.09 34.36
CA ILE A 67 -15.43 0.83 33.88
C ILE A 67 -16.79 0.13 33.75
N ILE A 68 -16.82 -1.10 33.23
CA ILE A 68 -18.06 -1.89 33.10
C ILE A 68 -18.71 -2.15 34.47
N ARG A 69 -17.91 -2.31 35.53
CA ARG A 69 -18.44 -2.52 36.90
C ARG A 69 -18.96 -1.24 37.56
N VAL A 70 -18.41 -0.08 37.22
CA VAL A 70 -18.79 1.22 37.83
C VAL A 70 -19.99 1.85 37.12
N LEU A 71 -20.26 1.49 35.86
CA LEU A 71 -21.46 1.94 35.16
C LEU A 71 -22.74 1.44 35.86
N PRO A 72 -23.60 2.34 36.38
CA PRO A 72 -24.86 1.94 36.97
C PRO A 72 -25.69 1.25 35.89
N ARG A 73 -26.18 0.03 36.17
CA ARG A 73 -27.24 -0.62 35.39
C ARG A 73 -28.49 0.27 35.46
N ALA A 74 -28.56 1.28 34.61
CA ALA A 74 -29.72 2.11 34.44
C ALA A 74 -30.82 1.25 33.82
N ARG A 75 -31.74 0.83 34.69
CA ARG A 75 -33.15 0.47 34.45
C ARG A 75 -33.53 0.26 32.98
N SER A 76 -33.47 -1.01 32.57
CA SER A 76 -34.44 -1.57 31.62
C SER A 76 -35.83 -1.44 32.27
N GLY A 77 -36.61 -0.47 31.79
CA GLY A 77 -37.95 -0.18 32.28
C GLY A 77 -38.88 0.11 31.13
N ARG A 78 -39.88 -0.77 30.98
CA ARG A 78 -41.10 -0.66 30.16
C ARG A 78 -40.94 -0.78 28.65
N ILE A 79 -40.91 -2.02 28.17
CA ILE A 79 -41.76 -2.41 27.04
C ILE A 79 -42.55 -3.65 27.48
N SER A 80 -43.83 -3.60 27.18
CA SER A 80 -44.94 -4.33 27.78
C SER A 80 -44.90 -5.84 27.56
N LYS A 81 -45.56 -6.53 28.51
CA LYS A 81 -46.04 -7.91 28.46
C LYS A 81 -46.48 -8.35 27.05
N VAL A 82 -45.85 -9.40 26.53
CA VAL A 82 -46.47 -10.45 25.71
C VAL A 82 -45.87 -11.78 26.16
N ASP A 83 -46.75 -12.77 26.27
CA ASP A 83 -46.59 -14.06 26.91
C ASP A 83 -45.37 -14.90 26.49
N GLN A 84 -44.67 -15.36 27.53
CA GLN A 84 -44.48 -16.78 27.82
C GLN A 84 -44.24 -17.73 26.63
N GLN A 85 -42.98 -18.06 26.37
CA GLN A 85 -42.55 -19.46 26.39
C GLN A 85 -41.04 -19.61 26.60
N GLN A 86 -40.73 -20.56 27.49
CA GLN A 86 -39.43 -20.90 28.04
C GLN A 86 -38.50 -21.51 26.99
N GLY A 87 -37.21 -21.20 27.08
CA GLY A 87 -36.16 -21.86 26.31
C GLY A 87 -34.79 -21.22 26.50
N SER A 88 -34.16 -21.46 27.65
CA SER A 88 -32.70 -21.27 27.83
C SER A 88 -31.97 -22.13 26.79
N PRO A 89 -30.81 -21.70 26.22
CA PRO A 89 -29.56 -21.83 26.96
C PRO A 89 -28.49 -20.75 26.65
N VAL A 90 -28.06 -20.08 27.72
CA VAL A 90 -26.67 -19.61 27.84
C VAL A 90 -25.82 -20.84 28.15
N LYS A 91 -25.17 -21.41 27.13
CA LYS A 91 -24.00 -22.32 27.19
C LYS A 91 -23.71 -22.87 25.78
N SER A 92 -23.10 -22.07 24.91
CA SER A 92 -22.34 -22.58 23.75
C SER A 92 -21.52 -21.48 23.10
N LEU A 93 -20.46 -21.03 23.77
CA LEU A 93 -19.43 -20.22 23.13
C LEU A 93 -18.03 -20.54 23.70
N LYS A 94 -17.74 -21.83 23.89
CA LYS A 94 -16.39 -22.35 24.20
C LYS A 94 -16.24 -23.77 23.66
N LYS A 95 -16.30 -23.95 22.34
CA LYS A 95 -15.86 -25.19 21.66
C LYS A 95 -15.81 -25.07 20.12
N GLN A 96 -15.14 -24.06 19.58
CA GLN A 96 -14.66 -24.11 18.19
C GLN A 96 -13.28 -23.45 18.07
N LEU A 97 -12.32 -23.97 18.81
CA LEU A 97 -10.91 -23.87 18.48
C LEU A 97 -10.32 -25.27 18.67
N LYS A 98 -10.61 -26.18 17.71
CA LYS A 98 -9.98 -27.49 17.68
C LYS A 98 -9.80 -27.94 16.24
N THR A 99 -8.54 -27.93 15.83
CA THR A 99 -7.96 -28.82 14.82
C THR A 99 -8.43 -28.63 13.38
N GLN A 100 -7.93 -27.59 12.69
CA GLN A 100 -7.63 -27.74 11.25
C GLN A 100 -6.23 -28.33 11.12
N SER A 101 -6.20 -29.65 11.08
CA SER A 101 -5.08 -30.45 10.58
C SER A 101 -4.90 -30.17 9.08
N LEU A 102 -3.72 -29.73 8.69
CA LEU A 102 -3.28 -29.62 7.30
C LEU A 102 -3.33 -31.00 6.61
N PRO A 103 -3.96 -31.16 5.43
CA PRO A 103 -3.77 -32.35 4.64
C PRO A 103 -2.36 -32.39 4.03
N PRO A 104 -1.75 -33.58 3.87
CA PRO A 104 -0.40 -33.72 3.33
C PRO A 104 -0.32 -33.26 1.87
N ARG A 105 0.67 -32.42 1.61
CA ARG A 105 1.07 -31.89 0.30
C ARG A 105 1.45 -33.04 -0.63
N LYS A 106 0.56 -33.44 -1.54
CA LYS A 106 0.90 -34.34 -2.65
C LYS A 106 1.80 -33.59 -3.64
N ARG A 107 2.96 -34.19 -3.94
CA ARG A 107 3.92 -33.74 -4.98
C ARG A 107 3.21 -33.63 -6.33
N PRO A 108 3.47 -32.58 -7.14
CA PRO A 108 3.17 -32.62 -8.56
C PRO A 108 4.16 -33.57 -9.24
N THR A 109 3.62 -34.64 -9.79
CA THR A 109 4.27 -35.54 -10.74
C THR A 109 4.66 -34.77 -11.99
N ARG A 110 5.88 -35.02 -12.47
CA ARG A 110 6.43 -34.57 -13.76
C ARG A 110 5.41 -34.76 -14.89
N ILE A 111 5.11 -33.69 -15.61
CA ILE A 111 4.50 -33.77 -16.94
C ILE A 111 5.64 -34.08 -17.94
N PRO A 112 5.49 -35.11 -18.78
CA PRO A 112 6.43 -35.43 -19.84
C PRO A 112 6.23 -34.51 -21.05
N THR A 113 7.36 -34.04 -21.59
CA THR A 113 7.51 -33.34 -22.86
C THR A 113 7.07 -34.23 -24.02
N PRO A 114 6.19 -33.79 -24.94
CA PRO A 114 6.06 -34.40 -26.25
C PRO A 114 7.07 -33.80 -27.26
N PRO A 115 7.52 -34.60 -28.25
CA PRO A 115 8.66 -34.30 -29.10
C PRO A 115 8.33 -33.36 -30.27
N LEU A 116 9.41 -32.74 -30.78
CA LEU A 116 9.51 -32.06 -32.07
C LEU A 116 8.81 -32.86 -33.19
N GLY A 117 7.83 -32.23 -33.84
CA GLY A 117 7.19 -32.72 -35.06
C GLY A 117 7.22 -31.63 -36.13
N THR A 118 8.12 -31.83 -37.09
CA THR A 118 8.19 -31.14 -38.39
C THR A 118 6.98 -31.45 -39.27
N GLY A 119 6.45 -30.44 -39.94
CA GLY A 119 5.45 -30.53 -41.02
C GLY A 119 4.66 -29.23 -41.14
N LEU A 120 5.14 -28.22 -41.86
CA LEU A 120 4.83 -27.94 -43.27
C LEU A 120 3.44 -28.39 -43.71
N TRP A 121 2.52 -27.43 -43.95
CA TRP A 121 1.65 -27.22 -45.13
C TRP A 121 0.86 -25.91 -44.87
N THR A 122 1.34 -24.76 -45.36
CA THR A 122 0.76 -24.03 -46.52
C THR A 122 -0.76 -23.81 -46.47
N GLY A 123 -1.13 -22.59 -46.07
CA GLY A 123 -2.46 -22.00 -46.21
C GLY A 123 -2.29 -20.48 -46.33
N LEU A 124 -2.47 -20.00 -47.55
CA LEU A 124 -2.04 -18.70 -48.09
C LEU A 124 -3.12 -17.62 -47.86
N VAL A 125 -2.67 -16.36 -47.79
CA VAL A 125 -3.42 -15.09 -47.99
C VAL A 125 -4.26 -14.55 -46.81
N ASN A 126 -3.63 -13.70 -46.00
CA ASN A 126 -4.04 -12.29 -45.84
C ASN A 126 -3.00 -11.54 -45.02
N MET A 127 -1.99 -11.01 -45.71
CA MET A 127 -1.17 -9.90 -45.23
C MET A 127 -1.48 -8.68 -46.09
N ALA A 128 -2.29 -7.79 -45.54
CA ALA A 128 -2.27 -6.36 -45.76
C ALA A 128 -2.61 -5.76 -44.39
N SER A 129 -1.64 -5.16 -43.70
CA SER A 129 -1.44 -3.70 -43.77
C SER A 129 -2.72 -2.94 -43.47
N ASP A 130 -2.81 -2.51 -42.21
CA ASP A 130 -2.84 -1.09 -41.84
C ASP A 130 -3.95 -0.72 -40.87
N GLY A 131 -3.50 -0.12 -39.77
CA GLY A 131 -4.27 0.84 -39.00
C GLY A 131 -5.47 0.27 -38.27
N SER A 132 -5.29 0.04 -36.96
CA SER A 132 -6.34 0.48 -36.03
C SER A 132 -6.52 1.98 -36.29
N THR A 133 -7.39 2.31 -37.24
CA THR A 133 -7.71 3.68 -37.57
C THR A 133 -8.54 4.17 -36.40
N CYS A 134 -7.88 4.93 -35.54
CA CYS A 134 -8.58 5.96 -34.79
C CYS A 134 -9.42 6.71 -35.81
N THR A 135 -10.72 6.43 -35.84
CA THR A 135 -11.69 7.18 -36.63
C THR A 135 -11.73 8.56 -36.02
N THR A 136 -10.78 9.39 -36.43
CA THR A 136 -10.68 10.79 -36.06
C THR A 136 -11.85 11.45 -36.76
N ASN A 137 -12.95 11.64 -36.04
CA ASN A 137 -14.06 12.43 -36.53
C ASN A 137 -13.49 13.79 -36.94
N ARG A 138 -13.56 14.06 -38.24
CA ARG A 138 -13.21 15.37 -38.78
C ARG A 138 -14.48 16.20 -38.80
N GLN A 139 -14.39 17.43 -38.32
CA GLN A 139 -15.45 18.40 -38.46
C GLN A 139 -15.69 18.71 -39.95
N ALA A 140 -16.85 19.28 -40.29
CA ALA A 140 -17.20 19.62 -41.67
C ALA A 140 -16.23 20.61 -42.33
N ASP A 141 -15.43 21.33 -41.53
CA ASP A 141 -14.35 22.24 -41.99
C ASP A 141 -13.00 21.53 -42.22
N GLY A 142 -12.94 20.20 -42.05
CA GLY A 142 -11.75 19.38 -42.23
C GLY A 142 -10.79 19.36 -41.03
N ARG A 143 -11.11 20.07 -39.94
CA ARG A 143 -10.32 20.01 -38.70
C ARG A 143 -10.57 18.70 -37.96
N ILE A 144 -9.52 18.18 -37.33
CA ILE A 144 -9.65 17.03 -36.43
C ILE A 144 -10.43 17.50 -35.21
N ASP A 145 -11.53 16.80 -34.90
CA ASP A 145 -12.28 17.09 -33.70
C ASP A 145 -11.47 16.63 -32.47
N LEU A 146 -10.76 17.57 -31.86
CA LEU A 146 -10.05 17.36 -30.61
C LEU A 146 -10.97 17.46 -29.40
N SER A 147 -12.27 17.76 -29.60
CA SER A 147 -13.25 17.53 -28.56
C SER A 147 -13.41 16.01 -28.41
N HIS A 148 -12.48 15.41 -27.67
CA HIS A 148 -12.76 14.13 -27.04
C HIS A 148 -14.06 14.34 -26.30
N ASP A 149 -15.11 13.69 -26.77
CA ASP A 149 -16.40 13.55 -26.14
C ASP A 149 -16.16 13.03 -24.70
N ARG A 150 -15.84 13.94 -23.77
CA ARG A 150 -15.97 13.72 -22.31
C ARG A 150 -17.42 13.35 -21.97
N THR A 151 -18.32 13.55 -22.92
CA THR A 151 -19.74 13.21 -22.96
C THR A 151 -20.03 11.76 -23.38
N ARG A 152 -19.08 10.99 -23.94
CA ARG A 152 -19.28 9.56 -24.24
C ARG A 152 -19.06 8.65 -23.03
N LEU A 153 -19.28 9.17 -21.83
CA LEU A 153 -19.32 8.36 -20.63
C LEU A 153 -20.71 7.75 -20.51
N THR A 154 -20.71 6.42 -20.44
CA THR A 154 -21.79 5.56 -19.98
C THR A 154 -22.57 6.16 -18.80
N ALA A 155 -23.79 5.65 -18.56
CA ALA A 155 -24.61 6.05 -17.43
C ALA A 155 -23.80 6.08 -16.11
N ARG A 156 -23.47 7.29 -15.64
CA ARG A 156 -22.66 7.47 -14.43
C ARG A 156 -23.45 7.05 -13.20
N THR A 157 -22.80 6.27 -12.34
CA THR A 157 -23.39 5.88 -11.07
C THR A 157 -23.61 7.12 -10.19
N ALA A 158 -24.51 7.03 -9.21
CA ALA A 158 -24.72 8.12 -8.26
C ALA A 158 -23.44 8.43 -7.46
N GLN A 159 -22.61 7.42 -7.21
CA GLN A 159 -21.33 7.56 -6.51
C GLN A 159 -20.32 8.37 -7.31
N GLU A 160 -20.13 8.04 -8.59
CA GLU A 160 -19.23 8.77 -9.49
C GLU A 160 -19.65 10.23 -9.61
N ARG A 161 -20.96 10.52 -9.67
CA ARG A 161 -21.47 11.89 -9.67
C ARG A 161 -21.11 12.66 -8.40
N ARG A 162 -21.18 12.03 -7.23
CA ARG A 162 -20.78 12.66 -5.95
C ARG A 162 -19.29 12.94 -5.91
N VAL A 163 -18.48 11.96 -6.30
CA VAL A 163 -17.01 12.10 -6.35
C VAL A 163 -16.64 13.26 -7.28
N LEU A 164 -17.20 13.31 -8.49
CA LEU A 164 -16.92 14.39 -9.44
C LEU A 164 -17.43 15.77 -8.99
N ALA A 165 -18.50 15.83 -8.19
CA ALA A 165 -18.97 17.09 -7.63
C ALA A 165 -17.98 17.69 -6.62
N ALA A 166 -17.28 16.84 -5.87
CA ALA A 166 -16.27 17.24 -4.89
C ALA A 166 -14.88 17.42 -5.51
N TRP A 167 -14.53 16.54 -6.45
CA TRP A 167 -13.24 16.47 -7.12
C TRP A 167 -13.42 16.20 -8.62
N PRO A 168 -13.56 17.26 -9.42
CA PRO A 168 -13.86 17.16 -10.86
C PRO A 168 -12.80 16.46 -11.70
N ASP A 169 -11.55 16.40 -11.20
CA ASP A 169 -10.42 15.77 -11.88
C ASP A 169 -10.26 14.27 -11.55
N ALA A 170 -11.13 13.73 -10.70
CA ALA A 170 -11.11 12.32 -10.35
C ALA A 170 -11.34 11.46 -11.60
N VAL A 171 -10.42 10.52 -11.85
CA VAL A 171 -10.54 9.59 -12.97
C VAL A 171 -11.58 8.55 -12.68
N LEU A 172 -12.48 8.32 -13.64
CA LEU A 172 -13.53 7.32 -13.52
C LEU A 172 -13.14 5.99 -14.20
N PRO A 173 -13.73 4.85 -13.78
CA PRO A 173 -13.45 3.55 -14.39
C PRO A 173 -13.67 3.52 -15.91
N ALA A 174 -14.67 4.23 -16.40
CA ALA A 174 -15.00 4.30 -17.83
C ALA A 174 -13.98 5.14 -18.65
N GLU A 175 -13.20 6.01 -18.01
CA GLU A 175 -12.16 6.82 -18.68
C GLU A 175 -10.83 6.05 -18.85
N VAL A 176 -10.79 4.82 -18.35
CA VAL A 176 -9.56 4.06 -18.12
C VAL A 176 -9.44 2.85 -19.06
N GLU A 177 -10.35 2.72 -20.05
CA GLU A 177 -10.21 1.75 -21.13
C GLU A 177 -8.86 1.95 -21.86
N GLY A 178 -7.86 1.14 -21.50
CA GLY A 178 -6.48 1.24 -22.00
C GLY A 178 -5.40 0.99 -20.94
N PHE A 179 -5.65 1.28 -19.66
CA PHE A 179 -4.66 1.06 -18.59
C PHE A 179 -4.60 -0.40 -18.10
N GLN A 180 -5.43 -1.30 -18.64
CA GLN A 180 -5.52 -2.69 -18.20
C GLN A 180 -4.38 -3.59 -18.74
N GLN A 181 -3.63 -3.14 -19.76
CA GLN A 181 -2.53 -3.92 -20.34
C GLN A 181 -1.19 -3.74 -19.61
N CYS A 182 -1.17 -3.03 -18.49
CA CYS A 182 0.06 -2.67 -17.83
C CYS A 182 0.58 -3.81 -16.93
N LYS A 183 1.87 -4.15 -17.07
CA LYS A 183 2.49 -5.27 -16.36
C LYS A 183 2.47 -5.05 -14.85
N ASP A 184 2.13 -6.09 -14.10
CA ASP A 184 2.04 -6.11 -12.62
C ASP A 184 3.34 -5.70 -11.87
N GLY A 185 4.46 -5.54 -12.59
CA GLY A 185 5.76 -5.16 -12.05
C GLY A 185 6.03 -3.66 -11.93
N ASN A 186 5.10 -2.78 -12.29
CA ASN A 186 5.37 -1.33 -12.23
C ASN A 186 5.52 -0.84 -10.79
N ILE A 187 6.74 -0.39 -10.46
CA ILE A 187 7.10 0.23 -9.20
C ILE A 187 6.90 1.73 -9.36
N VAL A 188 5.87 2.28 -8.72
CA VAL A 188 5.70 3.72 -8.58
C VAL A 188 6.30 4.13 -7.26
N LYS A 189 7.26 5.04 -7.31
CA LYS A 189 7.73 5.73 -6.11
C LYS A 189 6.94 7.03 -6.02
N ILE A 190 5.92 7.04 -5.16
CA ILE A 190 5.21 8.28 -4.84
C ILE A 190 6.16 9.11 -3.95
N PRO A 191 6.50 10.34 -4.35
CA PRO A 191 7.41 11.16 -3.57
C PRO A 191 6.77 11.58 -2.23
N SER A 192 7.59 11.67 -1.18
CA SER A 192 7.12 11.80 0.20
C SER A 192 6.36 13.10 0.49
N ASN A 193 6.53 14.13 -0.33
CA ASN A 193 5.77 15.38 -0.25
C ASN A 193 4.30 15.21 -0.65
N LEU A 194 3.94 14.13 -1.35
CA LEU A 194 2.57 13.81 -1.72
C LEU A 194 1.84 12.96 -0.66
N ARG A 195 2.50 12.64 0.46
CA ARG A 195 1.86 11.89 1.54
C ARG A 195 0.65 12.63 2.10
N LEU A 196 -0.41 11.87 2.31
CA LEU A 196 -1.63 12.36 2.93
C LEU A 196 -1.54 12.08 4.42
N VAL A 197 -1.15 13.10 5.18
CA VAL A 197 -1.00 13.02 6.64
C VAL A 197 -2.16 13.74 7.32
N TRP A 198 -2.45 14.97 6.89
CA TRP A 198 -3.43 15.86 7.53
C TRP A 198 -4.55 16.17 6.54
N ALA A 199 -5.79 16.18 7.01
CA ALA A 199 -6.95 16.55 6.22
C ALA A 199 -6.98 18.08 6.04
N ASP A 200 -6.41 18.55 4.93
CA ASP A 200 -6.31 19.98 4.60
C ASP A 200 -6.72 20.26 3.14
N TYR A 201 -6.75 21.54 2.77
CA TYR A 201 -7.09 22.00 1.42
C TYR A 201 -6.10 21.54 0.35
N THR A 202 -4.89 21.09 0.71
CA THR A 202 -3.87 20.57 -0.23
C THR A 202 -4.10 19.11 -0.59
N THR A 203 -4.99 18.41 0.13
CA THR A 203 -5.24 16.97 -0.05
C THR A 203 -5.67 16.64 -1.48
N LEU A 204 -6.57 17.44 -2.07
CA LEU A 204 -7.04 17.21 -3.43
C LEU A 204 -5.94 17.45 -4.48
N ASP A 205 -5.09 18.46 -4.28
CA ASP A 205 -3.95 18.73 -5.16
C ASP A 205 -2.94 17.58 -5.11
N LYS A 206 -2.64 17.07 -3.90
CA LYS A 206 -1.78 15.89 -3.73
C LYS A 206 -2.37 14.66 -4.39
N LEU A 207 -3.67 14.43 -4.26
CA LEU A 207 -4.37 13.33 -4.94
C LEU A 207 -4.29 13.47 -6.46
N ASN A 208 -4.41 14.68 -7.00
CA ASN A 208 -4.23 14.98 -8.41
C ASN A 208 -2.82 14.62 -8.90
N GLU A 209 -1.78 14.99 -8.16
CA GLU A 209 -0.40 14.64 -8.49
C GLU A 209 -0.12 13.13 -8.38
N ILE A 210 -0.64 12.47 -7.34
CA ILE A 210 -0.57 11.02 -7.19
C ILE A 210 -1.22 10.33 -8.39
N GLN A 211 -2.42 10.78 -8.79
CA GLN A 211 -3.12 10.24 -9.94
C GLN A 211 -2.31 10.39 -11.24
N LYS A 212 -1.63 11.52 -11.44
CA LYS A 212 -0.72 11.72 -12.59
C LYS A 212 0.45 10.75 -12.55
N GLU A 213 1.07 10.54 -11.39
CA GLU A 213 2.18 9.59 -11.24
C GLU A 213 1.75 8.14 -11.49
N LEU A 214 0.57 7.74 -10.98
CA LEU A 214 0.00 6.41 -11.22
C LEU A 214 -0.30 6.18 -12.71
N LYS A 215 -0.82 7.20 -13.42
CA LYS A 215 -0.99 7.16 -14.88
C LYS A 215 0.33 7.07 -15.61
N ARG A 216 1.30 7.93 -15.29
CA ARG A 216 2.62 7.98 -15.94
C ARG A 216 3.35 6.65 -15.80
N ALA A 217 3.27 6.06 -14.62
CA ALA A 217 3.87 4.78 -14.32
C ALA A 217 2.98 3.59 -14.71
N LEU A 218 1.89 3.82 -15.47
CA LEU A 218 1.05 2.79 -16.04
C LEU A 218 0.64 1.75 -14.98
N VAL A 219 0.12 2.20 -13.84
CA VAL A 219 -0.36 1.28 -12.81
C VAL A 219 -1.75 0.79 -13.19
N PRO A 220 -2.03 -0.52 -13.08
CA PRO A 220 -3.40 -1.03 -13.24
C PRO A 220 -4.35 -0.31 -12.29
N TYR A 221 -5.46 0.20 -12.83
CA TYR A 221 -6.38 1.09 -12.10
C TYR A 221 -6.96 0.48 -10.81
N ASN A 222 -7.27 -0.82 -10.83
CA ASN A 222 -7.71 -1.57 -9.65
C ASN A 222 -6.65 -1.67 -8.53
N ARG A 223 -5.39 -1.34 -8.82
CA ARG A 223 -4.29 -1.31 -7.83
C ARG A 223 -4.02 0.08 -7.28
N TRP A 224 -4.65 1.13 -7.81
CA TRP A 224 -4.38 2.50 -7.37
C TRP A 224 -4.61 2.69 -5.86
N PRO A 225 -5.75 2.27 -5.27
CA PRO A 225 -5.98 2.41 -3.82
C PRO A 225 -4.88 1.75 -2.99
N MET A 226 -4.45 0.55 -3.37
CA MET A 226 -3.38 -0.19 -2.68
C MET A 226 -2.02 0.50 -2.79
N ARG A 227 -1.74 1.22 -3.88
CA ARG A 227 -0.51 1.99 -4.00
C ARG A 227 -0.53 3.25 -3.15
N VAL A 228 -1.68 3.91 -3.08
CA VAL A 228 -1.85 5.13 -2.26
C VAL A 228 -1.91 4.80 -0.77
N GLU A 229 -2.39 3.61 -0.38
CA GLU A 229 -2.51 3.16 1.01
C GLU A 229 -1.23 3.35 1.82
N CYS A 230 -0.07 3.05 1.24
CA CYS A 230 1.24 3.20 1.88
C CYS A 230 1.63 4.65 2.17
N GLU A 231 0.98 5.62 1.51
CA GLU A 231 1.24 7.05 1.63
C GLU A 231 0.21 7.76 2.53
N LEU A 232 -0.73 7.01 3.10
CA LEU A 232 -1.71 7.51 4.07
C LEU A 232 -1.18 7.39 5.50
N SER A 233 -1.30 8.46 6.27
CA SER A 233 -0.96 8.50 7.70
C SER A 233 -1.78 9.57 8.41
N GLY A 234 -1.55 9.78 9.71
CA GLY A 234 -2.28 10.79 10.50
C GLY A 234 -3.80 10.60 10.43
N ASP A 235 -4.50 11.63 9.94
CA ASP A 235 -5.97 11.67 9.83
C ASP A 235 -6.50 10.56 8.90
N PHE A 236 -5.70 10.13 7.93
CA PHE A 236 -6.07 9.10 6.96
C PHE A 236 -5.71 7.67 7.40
N LYS A 237 -5.22 7.46 8.63
CA LYS A 237 -4.79 6.14 9.11
C LYS A 237 -5.93 5.11 9.13
N ALA A 238 -7.14 5.54 9.46
CA ALA A 238 -8.33 4.68 9.41
C ALA A 238 -8.62 4.21 7.98
N VAL A 239 -8.46 5.11 7.00
CA VAL A 239 -8.64 4.80 5.57
C VAL A 239 -7.60 3.78 5.09
N SER A 240 -6.32 3.94 5.48
CA SER A 240 -5.28 2.94 5.16
C SER A 240 -5.63 1.55 5.70
N THR A 241 -6.11 1.50 6.94
CA THR A 241 -6.51 0.24 7.59
C THR A 241 -7.66 -0.42 6.84
N TYR A 242 -8.66 0.37 6.41
CA TYR A 242 -9.79 -0.11 5.62
C TYR A 242 -9.37 -0.65 4.25
N VAL A 243 -8.52 0.10 3.52
CA VAL A 243 -8.04 -0.31 2.18
C VAL A 243 -7.31 -1.65 2.24
N ARG A 244 -6.47 -1.83 3.26
CA ARG A 244 -5.73 -3.07 3.48
C ARG A 244 -6.65 -4.27 3.77
N ALA A 245 -7.80 -4.04 4.39
CA ALA A 245 -8.76 -5.08 4.74
C ALA A 245 -9.72 -5.42 3.58
N CYS A 246 -10.17 -4.43 2.83
CA CYS A 246 -11.30 -4.57 1.90
C CYS A 246 -10.96 -4.40 0.42
N THR A 247 -9.77 -3.90 0.07
CA THR A 247 -9.35 -3.64 -1.32
C THR A 247 -10.42 -2.94 -2.17
N PRO A 248 -10.84 -1.71 -1.82
CA PRO A 248 -11.86 -0.98 -2.55
C PRO A 248 -11.41 -0.63 -3.97
N ASP A 249 -12.35 -0.28 -4.85
CA ASP A 249 -12.03 0.36 -6.12
C ASP A 249 -11.60 1.83 -5.91
N TRP A 250 -11.10 2.47 -6.97
CA TRP A 250 -10.63 3.85 -6.90
C TRP A 250 -11.71 4.84 -6.50
N VAL A 251 -12.94 4.69 -7.03
CA VAL A 251 -14.04 5.62 -6.76
C VAL A 251 -14.46 5.56 -5.29
N THR A 252 -14.59 4.35 -4.74
CA THR A 252 -14.92 4.13 -3.32
C THR A 252 -13.80 4.62 -2.41
N PHE A 253 -12.54 4.35 -2.78
CA PHE A 253 -11.38 4.88 -2.06
C PHE A 253 -11.42 6.41 -1.97
N VAL A 254 -11.68 7.08 -3.09
CA VAL A 254 -11.76 8.53 -3.17
C VAL A 254 -12.93 9.07 -2.34
N GLU A 255 -14.11 8.45 -2.41
CA GLU A 255 -15.27 8.85 -1.61
C GLU A 255 -14.96 8.81 -0.10
N ILE A 256 -14.21 7.80 0.36
CA ILE A 256 -13.79 7.69 1.77
C ILE A 256 -12.80 8.81 2.13
N ILE A 257 -11.84 9.15 1.25
CA ILE A 257 -10.94 10.29 1.50
C ILE A 257 -11.72 11.61 1.58
N LEU A 258 -12.67 11.82 0.68
CA LEU A 258 -13.55 12.98 0.70
C LEU A 258 -14.38 13.04 1.99
N GLN A 259 -14.85 11.90 2.51
CA GLN A 259 -15.55 11.85 3.78
C GLN A 259 -14.67 12.34 4.94
N VAL A 260 -13.39 11.95 4.99
CA VAL A 260 -12.45 12.48 5.99
C VAL A 260 -12.32 14.00 5.85
N LEU A 261 -12.22 14.53 4.63
CA LEU A 261 -12.17 15.99 4.41
C LEU A 261 -13.44 16.71 4.87
N VAL A 262 -14.61 16.10 4.71
CA VAL A 262 -15.88 16.62 5.22
C VAL A 262 -15.89 16.63 6.75
N ASP A 263 -15.45 15.54 7.38
CA ASP A 263 -15.42 15.40 8.84
C ASP A 263 -14.48 16.42 9.49
N HIS A 264 -13.40 16.79 8.79
CA HIS A 264 -12.47 17.86 9.19
C HIS A 264 -12.90 19.27 8.73
N HIS A 265 -14.10 19.43 8.17
CA HIS A 265 -14.65 20.70 7.68
C HIS A 265 -13.81 21.39 6.59
N VAL A 266 -12.99 20.64 5.84
CA VAL A 266 -12.18 21.16 4.73
C VAL A 266 -13.05 21.44 3.51
N ILE A 267 -14.01 20.54 3.25
CA ILE A 267 -14.97 20.66 2.15
C ILE A 267 -16.41 20.62 2.71
N PRO A 268 -17.38 21.29 2.05
CA PRO A 268 -18.76 21.24 2.47
C PRO A 268 -19.30 19.80 2.39
N LYS A 269 -20.26 19.48 3.25
CA LYS A 269 -20.93 18.17 3.22
C LYS A 269 -21.46 17.91 1.82
N LEU A 270 -21.06 16.78 1.24
CA LEU A 270 -21.60 16.32 -0.04
C LEU A 270 -23.10 16.10 0.15
N SER A 271 -23.91 16.94 -0.49
CA SER A 271 -25.37 16.79 -0.41
C SER A 271 -25.76 15.47 -1.07
N TYR A 272 -26.19 14.49 -0.27
CA TYR A 272 -26.83 13.30 -0.79
C TYR A 272 -28.22 13.71 -1.30
N ASN A 273 -28.31 14.06 -2.58
CA ASN A 273 -29.60 14.05 -3.27
C ASN A 273 -29.80 12.61 -3.80
N PRO A 274 -30.70 11.82 -3.19
CA PRO A 274 -30.96 10.44 -3.57
C PRO A 274 -31.53 10.33 -5.00
#